data_AF-A0A530EHB5-F1
#
_entry.id   AF-A0A530EHB5-F1
#
_cell.length_a   1.000
_cell.length_b   1.000
_cell.length_c   1.000
_cell.angle_alpha   90.00
_cell.angle_beta   90.00
_cell.angle_gamma   90.00
#
_symmetry.space_group_name_H-M   'P 1'
#
loop_
_entity.id
_entity.type
_entity.pdbx_description
1 polymer ?
#
loop_
_entity_poly.entity_id
_entity_poly.type
_entity_poly.pdbx_seq_one_letter_code
_entity_poly.pdbx_strand_id
1 'polypeptide(L)'
;VNVFASWCAPCRDEHPVLLALSKDKRFVLAALNYKDEPENARRFLGEVGNPYQAIGVDEAGRAAIDWGVYGVPETFVVGKDGKIAYKHVGPITAESAETLLLPQIEKALAAH
;
A
#
# COMPACT_ATOMS: atom_id res chain seq x y z
N VAL A 1 3.68 1.99 -2.18
CA VAL A 1 2.91 2.63 -1.10
C VAL A 1 1.49 2.11 -1.15
N ASN A 2 0.98 1.52 -0.08
CA ASN A 2 -0.39 1.02 0.02
C ASN A 2 -1.20 1.94 0.95
N VAL A 3 -2.38 2.34 0.52
CA VAL A 3 -3.27 3.23 1.28
C VAL A 3 -4.38 2.37 1.87
N PHE A 4 -4.45 2.34 3.20
CA PHE A 4 -5.36 1.46 3.93
C PHE A 4 -6.02 2.18 5.11
N ALA A 5 -7.06 1.56 5.65
CA ALA A 5 -7.69 1.95 6.90
C ALA A 5 -8.16 0.70 7.67
N SER A 6 -8.16 0.73 8.99
CA SER A 6 -8.55 -0.43 9.81
C SER A 6 -10.02 -0.82 9.64
N TRP A 7 -10.88 0.14 9.29
CA TRP A 7 -12.31 -0.06 9.05
C TRP A 7 -12.63 -0.56 7.64
N CYS A 8 -11.64 -0.65 6.76
CA CYS A 8 -11.80 -1.07 5.37
C CYS A 8 -11.76 -2.59 5.25
N ALA A 9 -12.91 -3.23 4.98
CA ALA A 9 -12.99 -4.68 4.82
C ALA A 9 -12.09 -5.20 3.68
N PRO A 10 -12.07 -4.61 2.46
CA PRO A 10 -11.18 -5.08 1.40
C PRO A 10 -9.69 -4.93 1.73
N CYS A 11 -9.33 -3.99 2.61
CA CYS A 11 -7.97 -3.82 3.09
C CYS A 11 -7.52 -5.01 3.96
N ARG A 12 -8.46 -5.63 4.70
CA ARG A 12 -8.19 -6.87 5.43
C ARG A 12 -8.02 -8.05 4.49
N ASP A 13 -8.76 -8.10 3.39
CA ASP A 13 -8.71 -9.18 2.41
C ASP A 13 -7.38 -9.19 1.61
N GLU A 14 -6.83 -8.02 1.27
CA GLU A 14 -5.54 -7.92 0.56
C GLU A 14 -4.31 -8.17 1.46
N HIS A 15 -4.47 -8.05 2.77
CA HIS A 15 -3.37 -8.04 3.73
C HIS A 15 -2.46 -9.28 3.68
N PRO A 16 -2.98 -10.52 3.53
CA PRO A 16 -2.13 -11.70 3.36
C PRO A 16 -1.23 -11.63 2.11
N VAL A 17 -1.70 -10.99 1.05
CA VAL A 17 -0.91 -10.79 -0.18
C VAL A 17 0.19 -9.76 0.07
N LEU A 18 -0.11 -8.67 0.79
CA LEU A 18 0.89 -7.67 1.17
C LEU A 18 1.98 -8.25 2.08
N LEU A 19 1.63 -9.15 3.01
CA LEU A 19 2.60 -9.89 3.84
C LEU A 19 3.50 -10.81 3.02
N ALA A 20 2.97 -11.42 1.95
CA ALA A 20 3.79 -12.20 1.04
C ALA A 20 4.76 -11.30 0.28
N LEU A 21 4.29 -10.17 -0.26
CA LEU A 21 5.09 -9.20 -1.00
C LEU A 21 6.18 -8.56 -0.12
N SER A 22 5.92 -8.29 1.16
CA SER A 22 6.91 -7.68 2.07
C SER A 22 8.13 -8.57 2.37
N LYS A 23 8.09 -9.84 1.96
CA LYS A 23 9.25 -10.74 2.05
C LYS A 23 10.31 -10.41 1.00
N ASP A 24 9.90 -9.83 -0.13
CA ASP A 24 10.84 -9.34 -1.15
C ASP A 24 11.59 -8.12 -0.61
N LYS A 25 12.93 -8.19 -0.65
CA LYS A 25 13.82 -7.14 -0.13
C LYS A 25 14.27 -6.15 -1.21
N ARG A 26 13.84 -6.33 -2.46
CA ARG A 26 14.21 -5.47 -3.59
C ARG A 26 13.47 -4.13 -3.58
N PHE A 27 12.35 -4.03 -2.85
CA PHE A 27 11.56 -2.82 -2.71
C PHE A 27 11.13 -2.58 -1.27
N VAL A 28 10.68 -1.36 -1.00
CA VAL A 28 10.12 -0.96 0.29
C VAL A 28 8.61 -0.95 0.19
N LEU A 29 7.96 -1.73 1.06
CA LEU A 29 6.53 -1.62 1.28
C LEU A 29 6.27 -0.60 2.38
N ALA A 30 5.71 0.55 2.01
CA ALA A 30 5.28 1.60 2.92
C ALA A 30 3.76 1.76 2.83
N ALA A 31 3.16 2.27 3.90
CA ALA A 31 1.73 2.52 3.97
C ALA A 31 1.37 3.98 4.26
N LEU A 32 0.15 4.34 3.86
CA LEU A 32 -0.54 5.55 4.29
C LEU A 32 -1.84 5.12 4.98
N ASN A 33 -1.95 5.39 6.27
CA ASN A 33 -3.16 5.16 7.04
C ASN A 33 -4.10 6.35 6.83
N TYR A 34 -5.21 6.11 6.14
CA TYR A 34 -6.09 7.16 5.63
C TYR A 34 -7.37 7.28 6.45
N LYS A 35 -7.65 8.49 6.98
CA LYS A 35 -8.86 8.81 7.76
C LYS A 35 -9.18 7.75 8.80
N ASP A 36 -8.18 7.42 9.59
CA ASP A 36 -8.23 6.36 10.56
C ASP A 36 -7.39 6.76 11.78
N GLU A 37 -7.82 6.31 12.96
CA GLU A 37 -7.13 6.64 14.19
C GLU A 37 -5.88 5.76 14.32
N PRO A 38 -4.73 6.32 14.69
CA PRO A 38 -3.49 5.57 14.84
C PRO A 38 -3.61 4.34 15.74
N GLU A 39 -4.45 4.42 16.79
CA GLU A 39 -4.75 3.30 17.69
C GLU A 39 -5.41 2.13 16.98
N ASN A 40 -6.38 2.40 16.10
CA ASN A 40 -7.12 1.37 15.37
C ASN A 40 -6.23 0.72 14.32
N ALA A 41 -5.42 1.52 13.62
CA ALA A 41 -4.40 1.01 12.68
C ALA A 41 -3.38 0.12 13.38
N ARG A 42 -2.88 0.52 14.56
CA ARG A 42 -1.95 -0.30 15.37
C ARG A 42 -2.60 -1.61 15.81
N ARG A 43 -3.86 -1.58 16.24
CA ARG A 43 -4.61 -2.79 16.62
C ARG A 43 -4.78 -3.73 15.43
N PHE A 44 -5.21 -3.21 14.28
CA PHE A 44 -5.35 -3.97 13.05
C PHE A 44 -4.03 -4.69 12.71
N LEU A 45 -2.92 -3.95 12.64
CA LEU A 45 -1.59 -4.52 12.34
C LEU A 45 -1.07 -5.47 13.43
N GLY A 46 -1.50 -5.29 14.68
CA GLY A 46 -1.23 -6.25 15.76
C GLY A 46 -1.96 -7.57 15.59
N GLU A 47 -3.17 -7.55 15.02
CA GLU A 47 -3.99 -8.74 14.76
C GLU A 47 -3.53 -9.50 13.50
N VAL A 48 -3.26 -8.77 12.42
CA VAL A 48 -2.97 -9.38 11.11
C VAL A 48 -1.48 -9.41 10.75
N GLY A 49 -0.62 -8.78 11.57
CA GLY A 49 0.82 -8.62 11.31
C GLY A 49 1.13 -7.36 10.52
N ASN A 50 2.36 -6.84 10.64
CA ASN A 50 2.77 -5.61 9.96
C ASN A 50 3.74 -5.90 8.79
N PRO A 51 3.31 -5.73 7.52
CA PRO A 51 4.18 -5.90 6.36
C PRO A 51 4.98 -4.62 6.01
N TYR A 52 4.68 -3.49 6.66
CA TYR A 52 5.17 -2.17 6.25
C TYR A 52 6.44 -1.77 7.01
N GLN A 53 7.40 -1.18 6.28
CA GLN A 53 8.62 -0.61 6.86
C GLN A 53 8.41 0.82 7.37
N ALA A 54 7.45 1.53 6.79
CA ALA A 54 7.07 2.89 7.18
C ALA A 54 5.57 3.07 7.00
N ILE A 55 4.94 3.80 7.92
CA ILE A 55 3.51 4.11 7.90
C ILE A 55 3.34 5.61 8.15
N GLY A 56 2.85 6.33 7.16
CA GLY A 56 2.36 7.70 7.33
C GLY A 56 0.92 7.68 7.83
N VAL A 57 0.52 8.67 8.62
CA VAL A 57 -0.86 8.85 9.06
C VAL A 57 -1.43 10.10 8.40
N ASP A 58 -2.57 9.96 7.75
CA ASP A 58 -3.33 11.05 7.14
C ASP A 58 -4.76 11.08 7.69
N GLU A 59 -4.88 11.60 8.92
CA GLU A 59 -6.17 11.75 9.61
C GLU A 59 -7.10 12.74 8.88
N ALA A 60 -6.53 13.80 8.31
CA ALA A 60 -7.28 14.85 7.62
C ALA A 60 -7.66 14.47 6.18
N GLY A 61 -7.04 13.43 5.62
CA GLY A 61 -7.22 13.02 4.23
C GLY A 61 -6.63 13.99 3.20
N ARG A 62 -5.69 14.86 3.60
CA ARG A 62 -5.10 15.87 2.70
C ARG A 62 -3.97 15.28 1.86
N ALA A 63 -3.15 14.40 2.43
CA ALA A 63 -2.09 13.73 1.69
C ALA A 63 -2.67 12.77 0.64
N ALA A 64 -3.80 12.13 0.94
CA ALA A 64 -4.55 11.32 0.00
C ALA A 64 -4.99 12.11 -1.25
N ILE A 65 -5.42 13.38 -1.08
CA ILE A 65 -5.81 14.25 -2.20
C ILE A 65 -4.61 14.56 -3.12
N ASP A 66 -3.44 14.87 -2.54
CA ASP A 66 -2.23 15.15 -3.32
C ASP A 66 -1.73 13.93 -4.11
N TRP A 67 -2.01 12.72 -3.61
CA TRP A 67 -1.75 11.45 -4.30
C TRP A 67 -2.86 11.04 -5.29
N GLY A 68 -3.94 11.84 -5.38
CA GLY A 68 -5.11 11.53 -6.20
C GLY A 68 -5.88 10.30 -5.71
N VAL A 69 -5.77 9.96 -4.42
CA VAL A 69 -6.51 8.89 -3.76
C VAL A 69 -7.96 9.33 -3.60
N TYR A 70 -8.88 8.46 -3.99
CA TYR A 70 -10.33 8.71 -3.85
C TYR A 70 -11.01 7.63 -3.01
N GLY A 71 -10.35 6.51 -2.73
CA GLY A 71 -10.82 5.48 -1.81
C GLY A 71 -9.70 4.61 -1.24
N VAL A 72 -10.09 3.62 -0.45
CA VAL A 72 -9.21 2.56 0.04
C VAL A 72 -9.84 1.19 -0.24
N PRO A 73 -9.03 0.16 -0.56
CA PRO A 73 -7.58 0.21 -0.72
C PRO A 73 -7.14 0.75 -2.09
N GLU A 74 -6.01 1.43 -2.11
CA GLU A 74 -5.30 1.84 -3.32
C GLU A 74 -3.80 1.58 -3.15
N THR A 75 -3.13 1.16 -4.22
CA THR A 75 -1.70 0.82 -4.18
C THR A 75 -0.94 1.56 -5.28
N PHE A 76 0.18 2.17 -4.90
CA PHE A 76 1.04 2.96 -5.77
C PHE A 76 2.43 2.34 -5.85
N VAL A 77 2.98 2.26 -7.06
CA VAL A 77 4.40 1.99 -7.30
C VAL A 77 5.09 3.32 -7.50
N VAL A 78 6.10 3.58 -6.68
CA VAL A 78 6.89 4.81 -6.72
C VAL A 78 8.28 4.45 -7.22
N GLY A 79 8.73 5.16 -8.26
CA GLY A 79 10.07 5.00 -8.84
C GLY A 79 11.17 5.55 -7.93
N LYS A 80 12.42 5.25 -8.28
CA LYS A 80 13.61 5.78 -7.56
C LYS A 80 13.73 7.30 -7.62
N ASP A 81 13.12 7.93 -8.62
CA ASP A 81 13.03 9.38 -8.80
C ASP A 81 11.95 10.03 -7.91
N GLY A 82 11.25 9.24 -7.09
CA GLY A 82 10.19 9.69 -6.20
C GLY A 82 8.85 9.93 -6.88
N LYS A 83 8.70 9.60 -8.18
CA LYS A 83 7.44 9.78 -8.92
C LYS A 83 6.59 8.52 -8.91
N ILE A 84 5.28 8.69 -8.99
CA ILE A 84 4.34 7.58 -9.14
C ILE A 84 4.50 7.00 -10.55
N ALA A 85 5.00 5.77 -10.63
CA ALA A 85 5.15 5.04 -11.89
C ALA A 85 3.87 4.27 -12.25
N TYR A 86 3.10 3.85 -11.24
CA TYR A 86 1.87 3.11 -11.43
C TYR A 86 0.91 3.28 -10.26
N LYS A 87 -0.38 3.24 -10.56
CA LYS A 87 -1.48 3.27 -9.59
C LYS A 87 -2.43 2.10 -9.85
N HIS A 88 -2.72 1.35 -8.81
CA HIS A 88 -3.75 0.31 -8.76
C HIS A 88 -4.86 0.73 -7.82
N VAL A 89 -6.10 0.48 -8.24
CA VAL A 89 -7.31 0.89 -7.52
C VAL A 89 -8.08 -0.37 -7.13
N GLY A 90 -8.45 -0.46 -5.86
CA GLY A 90 -9.10 -1.64 -5.30
C GLY A 90 -8.11 -2.63 -4.69
N PRO A 91 -8.63 -3.74 -4.12
CA PRO A 91 -7.83 -4.67 -3.33
C PRO A 91 -6.82 -5.42 -4.19
N ILE A 92 -5.67 -5.72 -3.60
CA ILE A 92 -4.66 -6.59 -4.21
C ILE A 92 -5.01 -8.05 -3.96
N THR A 93 -5.34 -8.77 -5.03
CA THR A 93 -5.39 -10.23 -5.07
C THR A 93 -4.04 -10.82 -5.46
N ALA A 94 -3.81 -12.11 -5.17
CA ALA A 94 -2.60 -12.81 -5.61
C ALA A 94 -2.38 -12.69 -7.14
N GLU A 95 -3.45 -12.86 -7.92
CA GLU A 95 -3.40 -12.70 -9.37
C GLU A 95 -3.00 -11.27 -9.78
N SER A 96 -3.61 -10.24 -9.18
CA SER A 96 -3.26 -8.84 -9.50
C SER A 96 -1.84 -8.47 -9.05
N ALA A 97 -1.36 -9.08 -7.96
CA ALA A 97 0.01 -8.89 -7.51
C ALA A 97 1.00 -9.41 -8.56
N GLU A 98 0.76 -10.62 -9.08
CA GLU A 98 1.63 -11.25 -10.06
C GLU A 98 1.54 -10.63 -11.45
N THR A 99 0.33 -10.32 -11.91
CA THR A 99 0.08 -9.89 -13.30
C THR A 99 0.17 -8.38 -13.48
N LEU A 100 -0.09 -7.59 -12.44
CA LEU A 100 -0.13 -6.13 -12.52
C LEU A 100 0.96 -5.48 -11.68
N LEU A 101 1.07 -5.78 -10.37
CA LEU A 101 2.01 -5.04 -9.51
C LEU A 101 3.48 -5.43 -9.75
N LEU A 102 3.81 -6.72 -9.70
CA LEU A 102 5.20 -7.18 -9.84
C LEU A 102 5.85 -6.68 -11.14
N PRO A 103 5.21 -6.76 -12.33
CA PRO A 103 5.80 -6.22 -13.55
C PRO A 103 6.07 -4.71 -13.49
N GLN A 104 5.24 -3.94 -12.78
CA GLN A 104 5.45 -2.49 -12.64
C GLN A 104 6.56 -2.19 -11.63
N ILE A 105 6.70 -3.00 -10.58
CA ILE A 105 7.83 -2.94 -9.66
C ILE A 105 9.14 -3.24 -10.41
N GLU A 106 9.19 -4.30 -11.23
CA GLU A 106 10.39 -4.61 -12.02
C GLU A 106 10.77 -3.45 -12.96
N LYS A 107 9.79 -2.85 -13.64
CA LYS A 107 10.03 -1.66 -14.48
C LYS A 107 10.58 -0.48 -13.67
N ALA A 108 10.01 -0.22 -12.50
CA ALA A 108 10.46 0.85 -11.61
C ALA A 108 11.87 0.59 -11.04
N LEU A 109 12.25 -0.67 -10.83
CA LEU A 109 13.59 -1.06 -10.41
C LEU A 109 14.62 -0.91 -11.54
N ALA A 110 14.23 -1.23 -12.78
CA ALA A 110 15.08 -1.13 -13.96
C ALA A 110 15.22 0.30 -14.50
N ALA A 111 14.30 1.22 -14.17
CA ALA A 111 14.41 2.63 -14.52
C ALA A 111 15.62 3.27 -13.81
N HIS A 112 16.39 4.06 -14.58
CA HIS A 112 17.60 4.77 -14.15
C HIS A 112 17.28 6.19 -13.70
#